data_AF-A0A2N5Z8C9-F1
#
_entry.id   AF-A0A2N5Z8C9-F1
#
_cell.length_a   1.000
_cell.length_b   1.000
_cell.length_c   1.000
_cell.angle_alpha   90.00
_cell.angle_beta   90.00
_cell.angle_gamma   90.00
#
_symmetry.space_group_name_H-M   'P 1'
#
loop_
_entity.id
_entity.type
_entity.pdbx_description
1 polymer ?
#
loop_
_entity_poly.entity_id
_entity_poly.type
_entity_poly.pdbx_seq_one_letter_code
_entity_poly.pdbx_strand_id
1 'polypeptide(L)'
;MKALHLITVLSITLLFNTVQAQKCRYEIDEIDSKTEMPIKRTEPIELARVNNQPLLIKAQCIGPNKYLKIRYYRYNGFEIRDNEIFEFIFTDRSSIKLKPRELPKKKSSGGFVTVSSMLIFDLTKDQYAQLLNKPVGEIKYYVDRGGYVRDEIRKRFQTDLQYIMQCVLLDTDNL
;
A
#
# COMPACT_ATOMS: atom_id res chain seq x y z
N MET A 1 33.36 0.88 -41.26
CA MET A 1 33.29 1.55 -39.94
C MET A 1 31.88 1.96 -39.49
N LYS A 2 30.86 2.12 -40.36
CA LYS A 2 29.49 2.51 -39.94
C LYS A 2 28.71 1.41 -39.19
N ALA A 3 28.92 0.14 -39.54
CA ALA A 3 28.23 -0.99 -38.90
C ALA A 3 28.68 -1.22 -37.44
N LEU A 4 29.96 -0.94 -37.13
CA LEU A 4 30.50 -1.14 -35.78
C LEU A 4 29.86 -0.16 -34.78
N HIS A 5 29.63 1.09 -35.18
CA HIS A 5 28.96 2.11 -34.37
C HIS A 5 27.48 1.80 -34.12
N LEU A 6 26.77 1.21 -35.09
CA LEU A 6 25.37 0.83 -34.93
C LEU A 6 25.20 -0.26 -33.86
N ILE A 7 26.10 -1.24 -33.84
CA ILE A 7 26.11 -2.31 -32.83
C ILE A 7 26.45 -1.75 -31.45
N THR A 8 27.37 -0.78 -31.35
CA THR A 8 27.72 -0.18 -30.05
C THR A 8 26.56 0.62 -29.47
N VAL A 9 25.85 1.41 -30.28
CA VAL A 9 24.69 2.18 -29.82
C VAL A 9 23.56 1.25 -29.37
N LEU A 10 23.29 0.17 -30.12
CA LEU A 10 22.25 -0.82 -29.77
C LEU A 10 22.56 -1.52 -28.43
N SER A 11 23.81 -1.95 -28.22
CA SER A 11 24.25 -2.59 -26.97
C SER A 11 24.21 -1.64 -25.78
N ILE A 12 24.55 -0.37 -25.98
CA ILE A 12 24.45 0.67 -24.94
C ILE A 12 22.99 0.90 -24.56
N THR A 13 22.07 1.02 -25.53
CA THR A 13 20.64 1.17 -25.24
C THR A 13 20.02 -0.04 -24.53
N LEU A 14 20.49 -1.27 -24.81
CA LEU A 14 20.03 -2.47 -24.11
C LEU A 14 20.52 -2.52 -22.65
N LEU A 15 21.76 -2.11 -22.38
CA LEU A 15 22.31 -2.08 -21.03
C LEU A 15 21.66 -1.00 -20.15
N PHE A 16 21.34 0.18 -20.72
CA PHE A 16 20.65 1.26 -20.00
C PHE A 16 19.14 1.02 -19.77
N ASN A 17 18.54 -0.03 -20.35
CA ASN A 17 17.16 -0.43 -20.02
C ASN A 17 17.08 -1.40 -18.82
N THR A 18 18.21 -1.78 -18.22
CA THR A 18 18.21 -2.55 -16.95
C THR A 18 18.12 -1.65 -15.71
N VAL A 19 17.67 -0.39 -15.88
CA VAL A 19 17.51 0.62 -14.84
C VAL A 19 16.60 0.10 -13.72
N GLN A 20 17.24 -0.15 -12.57
CA GLN A 20 16.65 -0.30 -11.24
C GLN A 20 15.42 -1.20 -11.17
N ALA A 21 15.65 -2.52 -11.13
CA ALA A 21 14.81 -3.36 -10.28
C ALA A 21 14.94 -2.83 -8.84
N GLN A 22 14.04 -1.95 -8.42
CA GLN A 22 13.96 -1.51 -7.02
C GLN A 22 13.74 -2.77 -6.18
N LYS A 23 14.75 -3.13 -5.38
CA LYS A 23 14.70 -4.34 -4.56
C LYS A 23 13.61 -4.16 -3.50
N CYS A 24 12.56 -4.97 -3.63
CA CYS A 24 11.47 -5.00 -2.65
C CYS A 24 11.98 -5.26 -1.24
N ARG A 25 11.43 -4.50 -0.28
CA ARG A 25 11.76 -4.60 1.14
C ARG A 25 10.64 -5.34 1.87
N TYR A 26 10.97 -6.48 2.44
CA TYR A 26 10.00 -7.38 3.07
C TYR A 26 10.25 -7.53 4.57
N GLU A 27 9.16 -7.52 5.35
CA GLU A 27 9.16 -8.08 6.71
C GLU A 27 9.12 -9.61 6.68
N ILE A 28 8.42 -10.18 5.68
CA ILE A 28 8.29 -11.62 5.44
C ILE A 28 8.29 -11.85 3.92
N ASP A 29 9.09 -12.80 3.47
CA ASP A 29 9.08 -13.33 2.09
C ASP A 29 9.47 -14.80 2.17
N GLU A 30 8.47 -15.66 2.36
CA GLU A 30 8.69 -17.10 2.57
C GLU A 30 7.55 -17.93 1.99
N ILE A 31 7.78 -19.24 1.88
CA ILE A 31 6.73 -20.22 1.60
C ILE A 31 6.33 -20.84 2.93
N ASP A 32 5.05 -20.76 3.29
CA ASP A 32 4.55 -21.33 4.53
C ASP A 32 4.70 -22.85 4.52
N SER A 33 5.40 -23.40 5.52
CA SER A 33 5.78 -24.82 5.55
C SER A 33 4.61 -25.79 5.74
N LYS A 34 3.42 -25.30 6.14
CA LYS A 34 2.23 -26.14 6.37
C LYS A 34 1.28 -26.11 5.19
N THR A 35 1.14 -24.94 4.58
CA THR A 35 0.16 -24.69 3.50
C THR A 35 0.80 -24.61 2.12
N GLU A 36 2.13 -24.57 2.05
CA GLU A 36 2.93 -24.40 0.82
C GLU A 36 2.58 -23.12 0.05
N MET A 37 1.90 -22.17 0.71
CA MET A 37 1.50 -20.91 0.09
C MET A 37 2.61 -19.87 0.23
N PRO A 38 2.85 -19.05 -0.80
CA PRO A 38 3.74 -17.90 -0.69
C PRO A 38 3.12 -16.86 0.24
N ILE A 39 3.89 -16.42 1.23
CA ILE A 39 3.55 -15.32 2.13
C ILE A 39 4.58 -14.22 1.91
N LYS A 40 4.12 -13.10 1.34
CA LYS A 40 4.92 -11.88 1.20
C LYS A 40 4.29 -10.77 2.02
N ARG A 41 5.09 -10.00 2.75
CA ARG A 41 4.66 -8.84 3.51
C ARG A 41 5.72 -7.76 3.43
N THR A 42 5.36 -6.60 2.90
CA THR A 42 6.31 -5.49 2.75
C THR A 42 6.61 -4.85 4.10
N GLU A 43 7.76 -4.19 4.19
CA GLU A 43 8.01 -3.22 5.24
C GLU A 43 6.99 -2.06 5.17
N PRO A 44 6.64 -1.46 6.32
CA PRO A 44 5.73 -0.33 6.35
C PRO A 44 6.41 0.91 5.79
N ILE A 45 5.70 1.61 4.93
CA ILE A 45 6.09 2.90 4.36
C ILE A 45 5.16 3.99 4.87
N GLU A 46 5.66 5.22 4.99
CA GLU A 46 4.82 6.37 5.33
C GLU A 46 4.08 6.84 4.08
N LEU A 47 2.75 6.76 4.11
CA LEU A 47 1.91 7.23 3.00
C LEU A 47 1.60 8.72 3.13
N ALA A 48 1.22 9.13 4.34
CA ALA A 48 0.79 10.49 4.67
C ALA A 48 0.99 10.75 6.16
N ARG A 49 0.64 11.96 6.61
CA ARG A 49 0.54 12.26 8.04
C ARG A 49 -0.89 12.67 8.37
N VAL A 50 -1.56 11.90 9.21
CA VAL A 50 -2.92 12.17 9.67
C VAL A 50 -2.86 12.79 11.07
N ASN A 51 -3.31 14.04 11.18
CA ASN A 51 -3.32 14.82 12.41
C ASN A 51 -1.91 14.78 13.12
N ASN A 52 -0.90 15.11 12.30
CA ASN A 52 0.53 15.18 12.65
C ASN A 52 1.26 13.85 12.95
N GLN A 53 0.57 12.72 12.91
CA GLN A 53 1.17 11.39 13.09
C GLN A 53 1.30 10.64 11.77
N PRO A 54 2.34 9.80 11.59
CA PRO A 54 2.52 9.06 10.35
C PRO A 54 1.40 8.04 10.15
N LEU A 55 0.85 8.02 8.93
CA LEU A 55 -0.04 6.99 8.41
C LEU A 55 0.82 6.00 7.65
N LEU A 56 1.06 4.84 8.26
CA LEU A 56 1.93 3.82 7.69
C LEU A 56 1.10 2.81 6.91
N ILE A 57 1.60 2.37 5.76
CA ILE A 57 0.92 1.40 4.90
C ILE A 57 1.86 0.25 4.52
N LYS A 58 1.31 -0.94 4.39
CA LYS A 58 2.03 -2.10 3.85
C LYS A 58 1.12 -3.06 3.10
N ALA A 59 1.72 -3.78 2.16
CA ALA A 59 1.08 -4.81 1.37
C ALA A 59 1.36 -6.18 1.97
N GLN A 60 0.42 -7.10 1.81
CA GLN A 60 0.62 -8.49 2.16
C GLN A 60 -0.10 -9.40 1.15
N CYS A 61 0.51 -10.52 0.80
CA CYS A 61 -0.19 -11.64 0.19
C CYS A 61 -0.07 -12.91 1.03
N ILE A 62 -1.10 -13.76 0.96
CA ILE A 62 -1.07 -15.15 1.43
C ILE A 62 -1.70 -15.98 0.32
N GLY A 63 -0.85 -16.68 -0.44
CA GLY A 63 -1.27 -17.25 -1.72
C GLY A 63 -1.90 -16.17 -2.62
N PRO A 64 -3.02 -16.45 -3.31
CA PRO A 64 -3.63 -15.50 -4.23
C PRO A 64 -4.29 -14.29 -3.53
N ASN A 65 -4.52 -14.37 -2.21
CA ASN A 65 -5.22 -13.31 -1.49
C ASN A 65 -4.30 -12.13 -1.23
N LYS A 66 -4.73 -10.93 -1.62
CA LYS A 66 -3.99 -9.68 -1.41
C LYS A 66 -4.67 -8.84 -0.33
N TYR A 67 -3.84 -8.21 0.49
CA TYR A 67 -4.27 -7.39 1.60
C TYR A 67 -3.50 -6.08 1.63
N LEU A 68 -4.20 -5.02 2.01
CA LEU A 68 -3.60 -3.74 2.35
C LEU A 68 -3.78 -3.48 3.84
N LYS A 69 -2.72 -3.04 4.51
CA LYS A 69 -2.77 -2.76 5.95
C LYS A 69 -2.34 -1.33 6.20
N ILE A 70 -3.20 -0.57 6.88
CA ILE A 70 -2.92 0.80 7.29
C ILE A 70 -2.75 0.81 8.80
N ARG A 71 -1.61 1.27 9.28
CA ARG A 71 -1.37 1.56 10.69
C ARG A 71 -1.45 3.07 10.90
N TYR A 72 -2.23 3.46 11.90
CA TYR A 72 -2.37 4.84 12.35
C TYR A 72 -2.29 4.90 13.87
N TYR A 73 -2.14 6.11 14.41
CA TYR A 73 -2.04 6.33 15.84
C TYR A 73 -3.33 6.98 16.36
N ARG A 74 -3.88 6.43 17.44
CA ARG A 74 -5.02 7.02 18.16
C ARG A 74 -4.53 7.93 19.26
N TYR A 75 -5.17 9.09 19.41
CA TYR A 75 -4.87 10.08 20.46
C TYR A 75 -6.03 11.06 20.59
N ASN A 76 -6.27 11.58 21.80
CA ASN A 76 -7.20 12.69 22.08
C ASN A 76 -8.52 12.70 21.28
N GLY A 77 -9.23 11.56 21.24
CA GLY A 77 -10.51 11.45 20.53
C GLY A 77 -10.43 11.42 19.01
N PHE A 78 -9.22 11.37 18.43
CA PHE A 78 -8.97 11.02 17.04
C PHE A 78 -8.88 9.50 16.90
N GLU A 79 -9.83 8.94 16.18
CA GLU A 79 -9.86 7.55 15.74
C GLU A 79 -10.40 7.51 14.31
N ILE A 80 -9.71 6.79 13.43
CA ILE A 80 -10.23 6.51 12.09
C ILE A 80 -11.23 5.36 12.26
N ARG A 81 -12.47 5.58 11.82
CA ARG A 81 -13.55 4.60 11.94
C ARG A 81 -13.19 3.32 11.18
N ASP A 82 -13.20 2.20 11.90
CA ASP A 82 -12.84 0.87 11.37
C ASP A 82 -14.01 0.16 10.67
N ASN A 83 -15.20 0.75 10.69
CA ASN A 83 -16.40 0.24 10.02
C ASN A 83 -16.85 1.08 8.81
N GLU A 84 -16.14 2.18 8.52
CA GLU A 84 -16.45 3.12 7.44
C GLU A 84 -15.51 2.95 6.23
N ILE A 85 -15.89 3.55 5.10
CA ILE A 85 -15.11 3.52 3.87
C ILE A 85 -13.81 4.34 4.02
N PHE A 86 -12.69 3.72 3.68
CA PHE A 86 -11.43 4.38 3.38
C PHE A 86 -11.29 4.50 1.86
N GLU A 87 -11.14 5.71 1.34
CA GLU A 87 -11.12 5.99 -0.09
C GLU A 87 -9.74 6.51 -0.50
N PHE A 88 -9.11 5.86 -1.49
CA PHE A 88 -7.92 6.39 -2.16
C PHE A 88 -8.37 7.08 -3.45
N ILE A 89 -7.95 8.33 -3.64
CA ILE A 89 -8.27 9.12 -4.82
C ILE A 89 -6.99 9.24 -5.63
N PHE A 90 -7.03 8.77 -6.87
CA PHE A 90 -5.91 8.75 -7.78
C PHE A 90 -5.67 10.12 -8.40
N THR A 91 -4.47 10.34 -8.93
CA THR A 91 -4.11 11.61 -9.60
C THR A 91 -4.98 11.92 -10.83
N ASP A 92 -5.58 10.89 -11.46
CA ASP A 92 -6.54 11.01 -12.56
C ASP A 92 -7.99 11.31 -12.10
N ARG A 93 -8.18 11.57 -10.78
CA ARG A 93 -9.47 11.81 -10.11
C ARG A 93 -10.42 10.60 -10.01
N SER A 94 -10.06 9.45 -10.57
CA SER A 94 -10.76 8.20 -10.24
C SER A 94 -10.47 7.81 -8.78
N SER A 95 -11.30 6.94 -8.19
CA SER A 95 -11.11 6.53 -6.80
C SER A 95 -11.44 5.06 -6.57
N ILE A 96 -10.86 4.53 -5.52
CA ILE A 96 -11.10 3.19 -5.00
C ILE A 96 -11.56 3.30 -3.55
N LYS A 97 -12.66 2.63 -3.25
CA LYS A 97 -13.27 2.58 -1.91
C LYS A 97 -13.00 1.22 -1.29
N LEU A 98 -12.36 1.22 -0.14
CA LEU A 98 -12.05 0.02 0.63
C LEU A 98 -12.80 0.06 1.97
N LYS A 99 -13.40 -1.06 2.35
CA LYS A 99 -14.01 -1.23 3.67
C LYS A 99 -13.08 -2.07 4.53
N PRO A 100 -12.70 -1.62 5.74
CA PRO A 100 -11.87 -2.43 6.62
C PRO A 100 -12.62 -3.70 7.03
N ARG A 101 -11.86 -4.77 7.25
CA ARG A 101 -12.36 -6.01 7.85
C ARG A 101 -12.67 -5.76 9.32
N GLU A 102 -13.79 -6.31 9.78
CA GLU A 102 -14.12 -6.33 11.20
C GLU A 102 -13.07 -7.13 11.98
N LEU A 103 -12.40 -6.46 12.92
CA LEU A 103 -11.48 -7.10 13.84
C LEU A 103 -12.19 -7.41 15.17
N PRO A 104 -11.78 -8.46 15.89
CA PRO A 104 -12.30 -8.73 17.22
C PRO A 104 -12.10 -7.49 18.10
N LYS A 105 -13.19 -6.97 18.67
CA LYS A 105 -13.13 -5.78 19.53
C LYS A 105 -12.20 -6.03 20.70
N LYS A 106 -11.02 -5.40 20.70
CA LYS A 106 -10.18 -5.33 21.89
C LYS A 106 -10.78 -4.26 22.81
N LYS A 107 -11.06 -4.61 24.06
CA LYS A 107 -11.49 -3.64 25.08
C LYS A 107 -10.41 -2.56 25.19
N SER A 108 -10.71 -1.34 24.73
CA SER A 108 -9.86 -0.17 24.92
C SER A 108 -9.99 0.26 26.38
N SER A 109 -8.93 0.11 27.17
CA SER A 109 -8.85 0.68 28.51
C SER A 109 -8.66 2.20 28.36
N GLY A 110 -9.68 2.97 28.72
CA GLY A 110 -9.65 4.43 28.68
C GLY A 110 -8.46 4.98 29.47
N GLY A 111 -7.51 5.58 28.76
CA GLY A 111 -6.34 6.23 29.32
C GLY A 111 -5.65 7.09 28.25
N PHE A 112 -4.86 8.07 28.69
CA PHE A 112 -4.06 9.00 27.86
C PHE A 112 -2.88 8.29 27.18
N VAL A 113 -3.14 7.25 26.38
CA VAL A 113 -2.09 6.44 25.75
C VAL A 113 -2.21 6.57 24.24
N THR A 114 -1.11 6.93 23.58
CA THR A 114 -0.98 6.78 22.13
C THR A 114 -1.00 5.30 21.80
N VAL A 115 -2.11 4.80 21.26
CA VAL A 115 -2.24 3.39 20.88
C VAL A 115 -2.21 3.27 19.37
N SER A 116 -1.27 2.49 18.82
CA SER A 116 -1.28 2.16 17.41
C SER A 116 -2.49 1.28 17.07
N SER A 117 -3.26 1.68 16.07
CA SER A 117 -4.36 0.91 15.49
C SER A 117 -4.01 0.45 14.08
N MET A 118 -4.71 -0.58 13.61
CA MET A 118 -4.53 -1.14 12.27
C MET A 118 -5.86 -1.38 11.60
N LEU A 119 -6.00 -0.87 10.39
CA LEU A 119 -7.05 -1.24 9.44
C LEU A 119 -6.50 -2.29 8.48
N ILE A 120 -7.29 -3.31 8.19
CA ILE A 120 -6.93 -4.38 7.24
C ILE A 120 -7.99 -4.42 6.17
N PHE A 121 -7.57 -4.37 4.90
CA PHE A 121 -8.45 -4.40 3.75
C PHE A 121 -8.14 -5.64 2.92
N ASP A 122 -9.17 -6.43 2.64
CA ASP A 122 -9.10 -7.53 1.68
C ASP A 122 -9.29 -6.92 0.28
N LEU A 123 -8.34 -7.12 -0.62
CA LEU A 123 -8.38 -6.52 -1.96
C LEU A 123 -8.97 -7.50 -2.97
N THR A 124 -9.99 -7.04 -3.71
CA THR A 124 -10.41 -7.73 -4.94
C THR A 124 -9.36 -7.55 -6.04
N LYS A 125 -9.42 -8.37 -7.10
CA LYS A 125 -8.49 -8.28 -8.24
C LYS A 125 -8.49 -6.88 -8.87
N ASP A 126 -9.67 -6.32 -9.14
CA ASP A 126 -9.81 -4.99 -9.74
C ASP A 126 -9.27 -3.88 -8.83
N GLN A 127 -9.49 -4.01 -7.52
CA GLN A 127 -8.98 -3.08 -6.51
C GLN A 127 -7.45 -3.13 -6.46
N TYR A 128 -6.88 -4.33 -6.42
CA TYR A 128 -5.43 -4.53 -6.45
C TYR A 128 -4.81 -3.95 -7.74
N ALA A 129 -5.40 -4.26 -8.90
CA ALA A 129 -4.94 -3.74 -10.20
C ALA A 129 -4.97 -2.21 -10.26
N GLN A 130 -6.00 -1.57 -9.69
CA GLN A 130 -6.05 -0.10 -9.63
C GLN A 130 -4.95 0.48 -8.74
N LEU A 131 -4.72 -0.09 -7.56
CA LEU A 131 -3.67 0.35 -6.64
C LEU A 131 -2.25 0.10 -7.19
N LEU A 132 -2.09 -0.92 -8.04
CA LEU A 132 -0.84 -1.22 -8.73
C LEU A 132 -0.55 -0.20 -9.83
N ASN A 133 -1.56 0.18 -10.61
CA ASN A 133 -1.37 0.91 -11.85
C ASN A 133 -1.56 2.43 -11.74
N LYS A 134 -2.17 2.92 -10.66
CA LYS A 134 -2.52 4.34 -10.53
C LYS A 134 -1.86 4.98 -9.30
N PRO A 135 -1.12 6.09 -9.46
CA PRO A 135 -0.58 6.82 -8.33
C PRO A 135 -1.71 7.49 -7.54
N VAL A 136 -1.62 7.42 -6.22
CA VAL A 136 -2.61 7.99 -5.31
C VAL A 136 -2.22 9.42 -4.97
N GLY A 137 -3.14 10.36 -5.22
CA GLY A 137 -2.95 11.77 -4.92
C GLY A 137 -3.54 12.20 -3.58
N GLU A 138 -4.64 11.58 -3.14
CA GLU A 138 -5.33 11.94 -1.90
C GLU A 138 -5.89 10.70 -1.19
N ILE A 139 -6.08 10.81 0.12
CA ILE A 139 -6.84 9.85 0.91
C ILE A 139 -8.07 10.53 1.51
N LYS A 140 -9.13 9.76 1.69
CA LYS A 140 -10.33 10.17 2.40
C LYS A 140 -10.75 9.09 3.39
N TYR A 141 -11.04 9.51 4.62
CA TYR A 141 -11.38 8.59 5.69
C TYR A 141 -12.33 9.26 6.68
N TYR A 142 -13.08 8.45 7.44
CA TYR A 142 -14.03 8.93 8.43
C TYR A 142 -13.44 8.90 9.84
N VAL A 143 -13.77 9.89 10.64
CA VAL A 143 -13.33 10.02 12.04
C VAL A 143 -14.54 10.13 12.96
N ASP A 144 -14.39 9.68 14.20
CA ASP A 144 -15.52 9.56 15.13
C ASP A 144 -16.25 10.86 15.44
N ARG A 145 -15.55 12.00 15.46
CA ARG A 145 -16.08 13.30 15.91
C ARG A 145 -16.02 14.41 14.87
N GLY A 146 -16.01 14.10 13.57
CA GLY A 146 -15.77 15.13 12.55
C GLY A 146 -16.23 14.83 11.13
N GLY A 147 -16.96 13.73 10.90
CA GLY A 147 -17.34 13.33 9.54
C GLY A 147 -16.17 12.71 8.80
N TYR A 148 -15.90 13.16 7.57
CA TYR A 148 -14.76 12.71 6.78
C TYR A 148 -13.66 13.77 6.70
N VAL A 149 -12.42 13.31 6.62
CA VAL A 149 -11.23 14.10 6.32
C VAL A 149 -10.74 13.73 4.92
N ARG A 150 -10.19 14.71 4.19
CA ARG A 150 -9.43 14.48 2.96
C ARG A 150 -8.05 15.06 3.14
N ASP A 151 -7.02 14.25 2.89
CA ASP A 151 -5.63 14.66 2.99
C ASP A 151 -4.90 14.39 1.68
N GLU A 152 -4.16 15.39 1.21
CA GLU A 152 -3.28 15.25 0.04
C GLU A 152 -2.03 14.43 0.40
N ILE A 153 -1.69 13.51 -0.49
CA ILE A 153 -0.42 12.77 -0.44
C ILE A 153 0.65 13.62 -1.12
N ARG A 154 1.74 13.90 -0.39
CA ARG A 154 2.88 14.63 -0.94
C ARG A 154 3.40 13.92 -2.19
N LYS A 155 3.73 14.69 -3.23
CA LYS A 155 4.16 14.18 -4.55
C LYS A 155 5.19 13.05 -4.50
N ARG A 156 6.17 13.13 -3.58
CA ARG A 156 7.22 12.12 -3.41
C ARG A 156 6.73 10.74 -2.94
N PHE A 157 5.52 10.64 -2.40
CA PHE A 157 4.94 9.42 -1.84
C PHE A 157 3.80 8.84 -2.71
N GLN A 158 3.42 9.52 -3.80
CA GLN A 158 2.22 9.17 -4.59
C GLN A 158 2.36 7.83 -5.34
N THR A 159 3.59 7.41 -5.62
CA THR A 159 3.92 6.14 -6.30
C THR A 159 4.26 5.02 -5.31
N ASP A 160 4.37 5.32 -4.01
CA ASP A 160 4.86 4.34 -3.04
C ASP A 160 3.88 3.18 -2.85
N LEU A 161 2.58 3.45 -3.02
CA LEU A 161 1.55 2.42 -2.98
C LEU A 161 1.72 1.43 -4.14
N GLN A 162 1.97 1.93 -5.35
CA GLN A 162 2.23 1.10 -6.53
C GLN A 162 3.47 0.23 -6.30
N TYR A 163 4.52 0.81 -5.74
CA TYR A 163 5.74 0.09 -5.38
C TYR A 163 5.47 -1.08 -4.41
N ILE A 164 4.76 -0.86 -3.30
CA ILE A 164 4.47 -1.97 -2.37
C ILE A 164 3.49 -3.00 -2.94
N MET A 165 2.58 -2.59 -3.84
CA MET A 165 1.68 -3.51 -4.54
C MET A 165 2.48 -4.42 -5.50
N GLN A 166 3.44 -3.86 -6.24
CA GLN A 166 4.30 -4.62 -7.15
C GLN A 166 5.10 -5.70 -6.41
N CYS A 167 5.53 -5.42 -5.18
CA CYS A 167 6.29 -6.36 -4.36
C CYS A 167 5.48 -7.60 -3.92
N VAL A 168 4.15 -7.54 -3.91
CA VAL A 168 3.32 -8.70 -3.53
C VAL A 168 2.68 -9.39 -4.74
N LEU A 169 3.17 -9.09 -5.94
CA LEU A 169 2.82 -9.80 -7.16
C LEU A 169 3.33 -11.25 -7.10
N LEU A 170 2.50 -12.17 -7.57
CA LEU A 170 2.81 -13.58 -7.73
C LEU A 170 2.77 -13.94 -9.21
N ASP A 171 3.47 -15.02 -9.59
CA ASP A 171 3.52 -15.48 -10.98
C ASP A 171 2.14 -15.85 -11.54
N THR A 172 1.17 -16.13 -10.67
CA THR A 172 -0.22 -16.44 -11.02
C THR A 172 -1.09 -15.21 -11.24
N ASP A 173 -0.59 -14.01 -10.93
CA ASP A 173 -1.29 -12.76 -11.16
C ASP A 173 -1.12 -12.37 -12.65
N ASN A 174 -2.00 -12.90 -13.51
CA ASN A 174 -2.09 -12.47 -14.91
C ASN A 174 -2.59 -11.01 -14.95
N LEU A 175 -1.69 -10.07 -15.22
CA LEU A 175 -1.98 -8.64 -15.41
C LEU A 175 -2.26 -8.32 -16.88
#